data_AF-A0A1L9UEV1-F1
#
_entry.id   AF-A0A1L9UEV1-F1
#
_cell.length_a   1.000
_cell.length_b   1.000
_cell.length_c   1.000
_cell.angle_alpha   90.00
_cell.angle_beta   90.00
_cell.angle_gamma   90.00
#
_symmetry.space_group_name_H-M   'P 1'
#
loop_
_entity.id
_entity.type
_entity.pdbx_description
1 polymer ?
#
loop_
_entity_poly.entity_id
_entity_poly.type
_entity_poly.pdbx_seq_one_letter_code
_entity_poly.pdbx_strand_id
1 'polypeptide(L)'
;MEDNNLEGYDKLAAVMALDSGSCIFRRFAKLNAKNLLYLQAELADIEEELKDIIAEDKKSASSEKANYPYSVWELKESLHRKDEYPEQWMKVLEARKMLNEYNTALLQQSQLLRFSKPETDDLEVLQDWLSREQSEKKLLYPENQWIGNNAKDLVALHSRHDSTDKFTRLVYTRVIPLFHKWLGYRNTARKDIEAGVWYYDNQRIRSWTYVVSLLISALLPATSVVALYFIQQTAAKFIVIFVYNVIFVLVMGLMVKAKRVEIFATAAAFAAIQVTILTSGNGSS
;
A
#
# COMPACT_ATOMS: atom_id res chain seq x y z
N MET A 1 -17.10 30.57 -4.88
CA MET A 1 -17.08 31.75 -3.98
C MET A 1 -17.80 31.41 -2.68
N GLU A 2 -17.42 30.32 -2.00
CA GLU A 2 -17.95 29.93 -0.68
C GLU A 2 -16.83 29.62 0.34
N ASP A 3 -15.54 29.59 -0.06
CA ASP A 3 -14.44 29.07 0.77
C ASP A 3 -13.87 30.03 1.82
N ASN A 4 -14.25 31.30 1.83
CA ASN A 4 -13.50 32.31 2.59
C ASN A 4 -13.78 32.32 4.11
N ASN A 5 -14.52 31.34 4.64
CA ASN A 5 -14.87 31.27 6.06
C ASN A 5 -14.74 29.86 6.68
N LEU A 6 -14.05 28.94 5.99
CA LEU A 6 -13.81 27.61 6.54
C LEU A 6 -12.70 27.65 7.59
N GLU A 7 -12.94 27.00 8.74
CA GLU A 7 -11.99 26.94 9.85
C GLU A 7 -11.80 25.51 10.34
N GLY A 8 -10.66 25.25 10.97
CA GLY A 8 -10.36 23.97 11.61
C GLY A 8 -10.48 22.77 10.66
N TYR A 9 -11.29 21.78 11.06
CA TYR A 9 -11.48 20.55 10.29
C TYR A 9 -12.16 20.76 8.93
N ASP A 10 -13.02 21.78 8.79
CA ASP A 10 -13.70 22.03 7.52
C ASP A 10 -12.70 22.54 6.47
N LYS A 11 -11.78 23.42 6.88
CA LYS A 11 -10.70 23.87 6.00
C LYS A 11 -9.74 22.73 5.65
N LEU A 12 -9.37 21.89 6.63
CA LEU A 12 -8.54 20.71 6.39
C LEU A 12 -9.21 19.73 5.41
N ALA A 13 -10.52 19.51 5.56
CA ALA A 13 -11.29 18.65 4.65
C ALA A 13 -11.33 19.23 3.23
N ALA A 14 -11.49 20.55 3.08
CA ALA A 14 -11.42 21.22 1.78
C ALA A 14 -10.04 21.03 1.12
N VAL A 15 -8.94 21.21 1.87
CA VAL A 15 -7.58 20.96 1.37
C VAL A 15 -7.38 19.50 0.94
N MET A 16 -7.83 18.54 1.76
CA MET A 16 -7.75 17.11 1.42
C MET A 16 -8.63 16.74 0.21
N ALA A 17 -9.77 17.43 0.02
CA ALA A 17 -10.64 17.22 -1.14
C ALA A 17 -10.01 17.73 -2.44
N LEU A 18 -9.25 18.84 -2.38
CA LEU A 18 -8.51 19.39 -3.50
C LEU A 18 -7.28 18.55 -3.86
N ASP A 19 -6.61 17.97 -2.85
CA ASP A 19 -5.38 17.22 -3.02
C ASP A 19 -5.46 15.81 -2.42
N SER A 20 -5.69 14.81 -3.28
CA SER A 20 -5.83 13.41 -2.86
C SER A 20 -4.55 12.82 -2.21
N GLY A 21 -3.37 13.39 -2.46
CA GLY A 21 -2.13 12.98 -1.78
C GLY A 21 -2.09 13.39 -0.31
N SER A 22 -2.83 14.43 0.06
CA SER A 22 -2.96 14.93 1.43
C SER A 22 -3.99 14.13 2.27
N CYS A 23 -4.71 13.18 1.66
CA CYS A 23 -5.66 12.27 2.33
C CYS A 23 -4.93 11.22 3.20
N ILE A 24 -4.29 11.70 4.26
CA ILE A 24 -3.49 10.94 5.21
C ILE A 24 -4.25 10.86 6.53
N PHE A 25 -4.49 9.64 7.02
CA PHE A 25 -5.25 9.40 8.24
C PHE A 25 -4.53 8.41 9.13
N ARG A 26 -4.91 8.39 10.41
CA ARG A 26 -4.48 7.34 11.34
C ARG A 26 -5.28 6.07 11.09
N ARG A 27 -4.60 4.93 11.08
CA ARG A 27 -5.26 3.60 11.06
C ARG A 27 -5.56 3.05 12.45
N PHE A 28 -5.11 3.72 13.51
CA PHE A 28 -5.31 3.31 14.91
C PHE A 28 -4.88 1.86 15.19
N ALA A 29 -3.70 1.45 14.70
CA ALA A 29 -3.29 0.04 14.68
C ALA A 29 -3.36 -0.65 16.04
N LYS A 30 -2.91 0.01 17.11
CA LYS A 30 -2.95 -0.54 18.47
C LYS A 30 -4.39 -0.72 18.97
N LEU A 31 -5.27 0.23 18.68
CA LEU A 31 -6.66 0.18 19.12
C LEU A 31 -7.44 -0.88 18.35
N ASN A 32 -7.26 -0.97 17.02
CA ASN A 32 -7.89 -2.02 16.22
C ASN A 32 -7.39 -3.41 16.60
N ALA A 33 -6.08 -3.58 16.83
CA ALA A 33 -5.56 -4.86 17.32
C ALA A 33 -6.15 -5.24 18.68
N LYS A 34 -6.27 -4.27 19.60
CA LYS A 34 -6.91 -4.47 20.90
C LYS A 34 -8.38 -4.86 20.76
N ASN A 35 -9.13 -4.21 19.87
CA ASN A 35 -10.53 -4.54 19.59
C ASN A 35 -10.67 -5.98 19.08
N LEU A 36 -9.83 -6.40 18.12
CA LEU A 36 -9.84 -7.78 17.62
C LEU A 36 -9.51 -8.80 18.72
N LEU A 37 -8.56 -8.50 19.59
CA LEU A 37 -8.21 -9.38 20.72
C LEU A 37 -9.36 -9.52 21.71
N TYR A 38 -10.12 -8.44 21.96
CA TYR A 38 -11.29 -8.49 22.84
C TYR A 38 -12.43 -9.28 22.22
N LEU A 39 -12.77 -9.02 20.96
CA LEU A 39 -13.77 -9.81 20.23
C LEU A 39 -13.38 -11.30 20.14
N GLN A 40 -12.08 -11.60 19.99
CA GLN A 40 -11.58 -12.98 19.99
C GLN A 40 -11.75 -13.65 21.37
N ALA A 41 -11.46 -12.93 22.45
CA ALA A 41 -11.62 -13.46 23.81
C ALA A 41 -13.10 -13.71 24.13
N GLU A 42 -13.97 -12.73 23.86
CA GLU A 42 -15.42 -12.88 24.06
C GLU A 42 -16.00 -14.04 23.25
N LEU A 43 -15.55 -14.21 22.00
CA LEU A 43 -15.98 -15.33 21.16
C LEU A 43 -15.47 -16.68 21.70
N ALA A 44 -14.25 -16.73 22.26
CA ALA A 44 -13.70 -17.93 22.86
C ALA A 44 -14.46 -18.33 24.13
N ASP A 45 -14.83 -17.36 24.98
CA ASP A 45 -15.66 -17.60 26.16
C ASP A 45 -17.04 -18.15 25.76
N ILE A 46 -17.68 -17.56 24.74
CA ILE A 46 -18.94 -18.08 24.20
C ILE A 46 -18.79 -19.49 23.64
N GLU A 47 -17.67 -19.80 22.97
CA GLU A 47 -17.37 -21.12 22.43
C GLU A 47 -17.24 -22.18 23.54
N GLU A 48 -16.56 -21.84 24.64
CA GLU A 48 -16.40 -22.71 25.81
C GLU A 48 -17.75 -22.95 26.50
N GLU A 49 -18.49 -21.89 26.81
CA GLU A 49 -19.83 -22.02 27.42
C GLU A 49 -20.79 -22.83 26.55
N LEU A 50 -20.75 -22.64 25.22
CA LEU A 50 -21.58 -23.42 24.30
C LEU A 50 -21.19 -24.91 24.31
N LYS A 51 -19.90 -25.24 24.42
CA LYS A 51 -19.43 -26.63 24.55
C LYS A 51 -19.95 -27.27 25.83
N ASP A 52 -19.94 -26.54 26.93
CA ASP A 52 -20.43 -27.01 28.23
C ASP A 52 -21.95 -27.25 28.18
N ILE A 53 -22.73 -26.30 27.64
CA ILE A 53 -24.18 -26.46 27.47
C ILE A 53 -24.51 -27.68 26.60
N ILE A 54 -23.80 -27.87 25.47
CA ILE A 54 -23.99 -29.05 24.62
C ILE A 54 -23.69 -30.35 25.37
N ALA A 55 -22.64 -30.36 26.22
CA ALA A 55 -22.27 -31.51 27.01
C ALA A 55 -23.30 -31.84 28.10
N GLU A 56 -23.90 -30.81 28.71
CA GLU A 56 -24.98 -30.95 29.70
C GLU A 56 -26.29 -31.43 29.05
N ASP A 57 -26.68 -30.86 27.92
CA ASP A 57 -27.88 -31.26 27.17
C ASP A 57 -27.81 -32.72 26.74
N LYS A 58 -26.62 -33.19 26.36
CA LYS A 58 -26.36 -34.60 26.02
C LYS A 58 -26.47 -35.55 27.22
N LYS A 59 -26.20 -35.08 28.44
CA LYS A 59 -26.34 -35.88 29.68
C LYS A 59 -27.78 -35.86 30.21
N SER A 60 -28.62 -34.95 29.73
CA SER A 60 -30.00 -34.83 30.18
C SER A 60 -30.83 -36.06 29.78
N ALA A 61 -31.87 -36.36 30.56
CA ALA A 61 -32.83 -37.41 30.24
C ALA A 61 -33.92 -36.96 29.25
N SER A 62 -33.85 -35.73 28.72
CA SER A 62 -34.82 -35.23 27.75
C SER A 62 -34.60 -35.88 26.39
N SER A 63 -35.65 -36.50 25.86
CA SER A 63 -35.66 -37.06 24.51
C SER A 63 -35.50 -36.00 23.43
N GLU A 64 -35.91 -34.76 23.69
CA GLU A 64 -35.80 -33.65 22.73
C GLU A 64 -34.39 -33.09 22.67
N LYS A 65 -33.74 -32.90 23.83
CA LYS A 65 -32.32 -32.52 23.88
C LYS A 65 -31.41 -33.54 23.18
N ALA A 66 -31.79 -34.82 23.22
CA ALA A 66 -31.08 -35.88 22.48
C ALA A 66 -31.09 -35.66 20.94
N ASN A 67 -32.10 -34.96 20.42
CA ASN A 67 -32.23 -34.69 18.99
C ASN A 67 -31.57 -33.36 18.56
N TYR A 68 -31.20 -32.47 19.48
CA TYR A 68 -30.57 -31.17 19.16
C TYR A 68 -29.35 -31.27 18.23
N PRO A 69 -28.44 -32.26 18.35
CA PRO A 69 -27.31 -32.39 17.42
C PRO A 69 -27.73 -32.71 15.97
N TYR A 70 -28.93 -33.26 15.77
CA TYR A 70 -29.42 -33.73 14.46
C TYR A 70 -30.52 -32.84 13.88
N SER A 71 -31.20 -32.03 14.69
CA SER A 71 -32.37 -31.24 14.31
C SER A 71 -32.29 -29.80 14.83
N VAL A 72 -31.84 -28.87 13.97
CA VAL A 72 -31.84 -27.43 14.27
C VAL A 72 -33.27 -26.92 14.46
N TRP A 73 -34.26 -27.56 13.83
CA TRP A 73 -35.67 -27.23 14.04
C TRP A 73 -36.08 -27.45 15.50
N GLU A 74 -35.76 -28.61 16.06
CA GLU A 74 -36.07 -28.93 17.46
C GLU A 74 -35.28 -28.04 18.43
N LEU A 75 -34.01 -27.77 18.13
CA LEU A 75 -33.19 -26.84 18.90
C LEU A 75 -33.79 -25.42 18.91
N LYS A 76 -34.35 -24.95 17.78
CA LYS A 76 -35.03 -23.65 17.68
C LYS A 76 -36.37 -23.63 18.42
N GLU A 77 -37.12 -24.71 18.34
CA GLU A 77 -38.45 -24.83 18.94
C GLU A 77 -38.41 -24.71 20.47
N SER A 78 -37.25 -25.00 21.09
CA SER A 78 -37.02 -24.78 22.53
C SER A 78 -37.35 -23.35 22.97
N LEU A 79 -37.22 -22.33 22.10
CA LEU A 79 -37.57 -20.93 22.40
C LEU A 79 -39.06 -20.70 22.68
N HIS A 80 -39.93 -21.59 22.21
CA HIS A 80 -41.38 -21.44 22.29
C HIS A 80 -42.02 -22.32 23.36
N ARG A 81 -41.22 -23.15 24.04
CA ARG A 81 -41.68 -24.03 25.11
C ARG A 81 -41.62 -23.30 26.46
N LYS A 82 -42.68 -23.42 27.26
CA LYS A 82 -42.79 -22.73 28.56
C LYS A 82 -41.98 -23.40 29.69
N ASP A 83 -41.70 -24.69 29.55
CA ASP A 83 -41.18 -25.53 30.63
C ASP A 83 -39.66 -25.75 30.52
N GLU A 84 -39.00 -25.19 29.51
CA GLU A 84 -37.60 -25.44 29.20
C GLU A 84 -36.87 -24.14 28.83
N TYR A 85 -35.73 -23.87 29.47
CA TYR A 85 -34.92 -22.70 29.16
C TYR A 85 -34.02 -23.02 27.95
N PRO A 86 -34.12 -22.28 26.83
CA PRO A 86 -33.47 -22.61 25.55
C PRO A 86 -32.00 -22.19 25.50
N GLU A 87 -31.20 -22.61 26.50
CA GLU A 87 -29.83 -22.16 26.72
C GLU A 87 -28.95 -22.37 25.49
N GLN A 88 -28.95 -23.59 24.93
CA GLN A 88 -28.10 -23.94 23.79
C GLN A 88 -28.40 -23.05 22.58
N TRP A 89 -29.67 -22.86 22.23
CA TRP A 89 -30.04 -22.06 21.06
C TRP A 89 -29.80 -20.57 21.28
N MET A 90 -30.08 -20.04 22.47
CA MET A 90 -29.74 -18.66 22.83
C MET A 90 -28.24 -18.41 22.72
N LYS A 91 -27.42 -19.33 23.21
CA LYS A 91 -25.96 -19.22 23.14
C LYS A 91 -25.44 -19.32 21.70
N VAL A 92 -26.07 -20.14 20.85
CA VAL A 92 -25.79 -20.16 19.40
C VAL A 92 -26.12 -18.82 18.73
N LEU A 93 -27.23 -18.16 19.10
CA LEU A 93 -27.57 -16.83 18.55
C LEU A 93 -26.57 -15.76 18.99
N GLU A 94 -26.14 -15.80 20.25
CA GLU A 94 -25.08 -14.93 20.77
C GLU A 94 -23.77 -15.14 20.00
N ALA A 95 -23.35 -16.40 19.83
CA ALA A 95 -22.16 -16.75 19.06
C ALA A 95 -22.22 -16.24 17.62
N ARG A 96 -23.38 -16.38 16.94
CA ARG A 96 -23.57 -15.89 15.56
C ARG A 96 -23.39 -14.38 15.45
N LYS A 97 -23.94 -13.62 16.41
CA LYS A 97 -23.79 -12.17 16.45
C LYS A 97 -22.32 -11.78 16.65
N MET A 98 -21.68 -12.34 17.67
CA MET A 98 -20.28 -12.05 17.99
C MET A 98 -19.34 -12.44 16.85
N LEU A 99 -19.55 -13.62 16.24
CA LEU A 99 -18.78 -14.10 15.11
C LEU A 99 -18.89 -13.16 13.90
N ASN A 100 -20.07 -12.60 13.64
CA ASN A 100 -20.25 -11.62 12.57
C ASN A 100 -19.48 -10.31 12.85
N GLU A 101 -19.53 -9.81 14.09
CA GLU A 101 -18.80 -8.61 14.51
C GLU A 101 -17.28 -8.82 14.40
N TYR A 102 -16.76 -9.95 14.92
CA TYR A 102 -15.36 -10.33 14.81
C TYR A 102 -14.90 -10.46 13.36
N ASN A 103 -15.62 -11.22 12.53
CA ASN A 103 -15.25 -11.43 11.13
C ASN A 103 -15.27 -10.13 10.32
N THR A 104 -16.26 -9.26 10.56
CA THR A 104 -16.35 -7.96 9.92
C THR A 104 -15.17 -7.07 10.32
N ALA A 105 -14.87 -6.98 11.60
CA ALA A 105 -13.73 -6.21 12.10
C ALA A 105 -12.40 -6.73 11.56
N LEU A 106 -12.24 -8.06 11.46
CA LEU A 106 -11.03 -8.69 10.94
C LEU A 106 -10.80 -8.37 9.46
N LEU A 107 -11.87 -8.40 8.65
CA LEU A 107 -11.83 -8.02 7.24
C LEU A 107 -11.53 -6.53 7.05
N GLN A 108 -12.16 -5.67 7.84
CA GLN A 108 -11.86 -4.23 7.84
C GLN A 108 -10.40 -3.96 8.21
N GLN A 109 -9.86 -4.64 9.22
CA GLN A 109 -8.46 -4.49 9.60
C GLN A 109 -7.51 -5.01 8.52
N SER A 110 -7.85 -6.13 7.87
CA SER A 110 -7.13 -6.65 6.70
C SER A 110 -7.06 -5.59 5.59
N GLN A 111 -8.17 -4.92 5.29
CA GLN A 111 -8.21 -3.83 4.31
C GLN A 111 -7.36 -2.64 4.75
N LEU A 112 -7.43 -2.24 6.03
CA LEU A 112 -6.63 -1.14 6.58
C LEU A 112 -5.12 -1.40 6.48
N LEU A 113 -4.69 -2.66 6.66
CA LEU A 113 -3.29 -3.05 6.53
C LEU A 113 -2.77 -3.01 5.09
N ARG A 114 -3.66 -2.98 4.09
CA ARG A 114 -3.29 -2.90 2.67
C ARG A 114 -3.06 -1.48 2.20
N PHE A 115 -3.48 -0.46 2.96
CA PHE A 115 -3.17 0.93 2.60
C PHE A 115 -1.67 1.17 2.65
N SER A 116 -1.19 1.93 1.67
CA SER A 116 0.21 2.34 1.58
C SER A 116 0.54 3.34 2.70
N LYS A 117 1.79 3.29 3.15
CA LYS A 117 2.31 4.33 4.04
C LYS A 117 2.28 5.67 3.30
N PRO A 118 2.02 6.80 3.99
CA PRO A 118 2.12 8.11 3.38
C PRO A 118 3.53 8.33 2.86
N GLU A 119 3.62 9.03 1.75
CA GLU A 119 4.90 9.47 1.21
C GLU A 119 5.47 10.57 2.10
N THR A 120 6.79 10.57 2.27
CA THR A 120 7.45 11.54 3.15
C THR A 120 7.16 12.97 2.71
N ASP A 121 7.22 13.23 1.40
CA ASP A 121 7.01 14.56 0.83
C ASP A 121 5.57 15.05 1.04
N ASP A 122 4.56 14.21 0.75
CA ASP A 122 3.15 14.54 0.98
C ASP A 122 2.86 14.77 2.48
N LEU A 123 3.47 13.96 3.36
CA LEU A 123 3.32 14.10 4.82
C LEU A 123 3.97 15.39 5.33
N GLU A 124 5.17 15.73 4.87
CA GLU A 124 5.87 16.96 5.24
C GLU A 124 5.07 18.20 4.82
N VAL A 125 4.51 18.19 3.60
CA VAL A 125 3.64 19.27 3.11
C VAL A 125 2.41 19.44 3.99
N LEU A 126 1.72 18.34 4.34
CA LEU A 126 0.55 18.40 5.22
C LEU A 126 0.92 18.91 6.62
N GLN A 127 2.04 18.44 7.19
CA GLN A 127 2.52 18.88 8.50
C GLN A 127 2.90 20.36 8.52
N ASP A 128 3.58 20.83 7.47
CA ASP A 128 3.94 22.24 7.29
C ASP A 128 2.69 23.13 7.15
N TRP A 129 1.70 22.70 6.35
CA TRP A 129 0.40 23.39 6.27
C TRP A 129 -0.30 23.45 7.63
N LEU A 130 -0.40 22.33 8.35
CA LEU A 130 -1.00 22.26 9.69
C LEU A 130 -0.28 23.20 10.66
N SER A 131 1.05 23.28 10.60
CA SER A 131 1.84 24.14 11.48
C SER A 131 1.57 25.63 11.25
N ARG A 132 1.36 26.04 9.99
CA ARG A 132 1.00 27.43 9.63
C ARG A 132 -0.41 27.77 10.08
N GLU A 133 -1.39 26.92 9.75
CA GLU A 133 -2.79 27.17 10.12
C GLU A 133 -2.95 27.23 11.65
N GLN A 134 -2.27 26.35 12.39
CA GLN A 134 -2.31 26.31 13.85
C GLN A 134 -1.53 27.46 14.51
N SER A 135 -0.52 28.02 13.85
CA SER A 135 0.19 29.21 14.37
C SER A 135 -0.65 30.48 14.23
N GLU A 136 -1.55 30.54 13.25
CA GLU A 136 -2.40 31.72 12.99
C GLU A 136 -3.76 31.65 13.69
N LYS A 137 -4.24 30.43 14.02
CA LYS A 137 -5.58 30.20 14.58
C LYS A 137 -5.56 29.24 15.78
N LYS A 138 -6.71 28.64 16.10
CA LYS A 138 -6.85 27.60 17.12
C LYS A 138 -6.26 26.26 16.66
N LEU A 139 -5.60 25.58 17.58
CA LEU A 139 -5.11 24.22 17.41
C LEU A 139 -6.26 23.22 17.23
N LEU A 140 -6.05 22.25 16.33
CA LEU A 140 -6.94 21.09 16.23
C LEU A 140 -6.77 20.20 17.46
N TYR A 141 -7.88 19.83 18.08
CA TYR A 141 -7.91 18.91 19.21
C TYR A 141 -8.61 17.60 18.80
N PRO A 142 -8.05 16.41 19.15
CA PRO A 142 -6.82 16.20 19.89
C PRO A 142 -5.55 16.52 19.08
N GLU A 143 -4.54 17.11 19.74
CA GLU A 143 -3.28 17.49 19.09
C GLU A 143 -2.48 16.28 18.59
N ASN A 144 -1.47 16.54 17.74
CA ASN A 144 -0.48 15.56 17.30
C ASN A 144 -1.03 14.35 16.54
N GLN A 145 -2.16 14.47 15.82
CA GLN A 145 -2.68 13.34 15.02
C GLN A 145 -1.75 12.93 13.86
N TRP A 146 -0.97 13.87 13.32
CA TRP A 146 -0.06 13.63 12.18
C TRP A 146 1.43 13.69 12.56
N ILE A 147 1.78 13.84 13.83
CA ILE A 147 3.15 14.11 14.29
C ILE A 147 3.56 13.14 15.43
N GLY A 148 4.87 13.04 15.69
CA GLY A 148 5.43 12.36 16.84
C GLY A 148 5.14 10.86 16.85
N ASN A 149 4.63 10.34 17.96
CA ASN A 149 4.35 8.91 18.14
C ASN A 149 3.30 8.38 17.15
N ASN A 150 2.41 9.25 16.65
CA ASN A 150 1.33 8.87 15.74
C ASN A 150 1.79 8.76 14.27
N ALA A 151 2.94 9.34 13.91
CA ALA A 151 3.43 9.34 12.53
C ALA A 151 3.63 7.92 11.94
N LYS A 152 3.97 6.94 12.79
CA LYS A 152 4.12 5.52 12.40
C LYS A 152 2.79 4.81 12.15
N ASP A 153 1.68 5.41 12.57
CA ASP A 153 0.32 4.89 12.49
C ASP A 153 -0.49 5.55 11.35
N LEU A 154 0.17 6.32 10.49
CA LEU A 154 -0.46 6.99 9.37
C LEU A 154 -0.53 6.08 8.14
N VAL A 155 -1.62 6.21 7.41
CA VAL A 155 -1.89 5.58 6.11
C VAL A 155 -2.36 6.64 5.12
N ALA A 156 -2.02 6.47 3.86
CA ALA A 156 -2.55 7.29 2.78
C ALA A 156 -3.67 6.54 2.06
N LEU A 157 -4.83 7.19 1.87
CA LEU A 157 -5.92 6.62 1.07
C LEU A 157 -5.53 6.52 -0.41
N HIS A 158 -4.68 7.44 -0.86
CA HIS A 158 -4.14 7.48 -2.20
C HIS A 158 -2.64 7.77 -2.14
N SER A 159 -1.81 6.85 -2.63
CA SER A 159 -0.40 7.15 -2.91
C SER A 159 -0.27 7.48 -4.39
N ARG A 160 0.24 8.68 -4.67
CA ARG A 160 0.45 9.17 -6.05
C ARG A 160 1.35 8.22 -6.86
N HIS A 161 2.22 7.48 -6.17
CA HIS A 161 3.22 6.61 -6.78
C HIS A 161 2.88 5.12 -6.77
N ASP A 162 1.76 4.68 -6.19
CA ASP A 162 1.43 3.25 -6.06
C ASP A 162 1.31 2.54 -7.42
N SER A 163 0.89 3.28 -8.45
CA SER A 163 0.78 2.79 -9.84
C SER A 163 2.04 3.02 -10.70
N THR A 164 3.02 3.77 -10.20
CA THR A 164 4.22 4.17 -10.97
C THR A 164 5.30 3.09 -10.94
N ASP A 165 6.10 3.00 -12.00
CA ASP A 165 7.31 2.16 -12.06
C ASP A 165 8.39 2.70 -11.11
N LYS A 166 9.34 1.83 -10.72
CA LYS A 166 10.34 2.18 -9.70
C LYS A 166 11.24 3.33 -10.16
N PHE A 167 11.46 3.47 -11.46
CA PHE A 167 12.21 4.59 -12.05
C PHE A 167 11.45 5.90 -11.90
N THR A 168 10.17 5.93 -12.27
CA THR A 168 9.31 7.11 -12.01
C THR A 168 9.34 7.50 -10.54
N ARG A 169 9.19 6.54 -9.61
CA ARG A 169 9.32 6.81 -8.16
C ARG A 169 10.70 7.36 -7.77
N LEU A 170 11.79 6.88 -8.37
CA LEU A 170 13.14 7.39 -8.12
C LEU A 170 13.33 8.81 -8.68
N VAL A 171 12.72 9.11 -9.83
CA VAL A 171 12.71 10.45 -10.41
C VAL A 171 11.98 11.40 -9.46
N TYR A 172 10.80 11.03 -8.97
CA TYR A 172 10.05 11.85 -8.02
C TYR A 172 10.76 12.04 -6.68
N THR A 173 11.30 10.99 -6.08
CA THR A 173 11.88 11.06 -4.72
C THR A 173 13.31 11.58 -4.67
N ARG A 174 14.08 11.48 -5.74
CA ARG A 174 15.48 11.96 -5.76
C ARG A 174 15.75 13.02 -6.82
N VAL A 175 15.35 12.78 -8.06
CA VAL A 175 15.76 13.66 -9.18
C VAL A 175 15.05 14.99 -9.11
N ILE A 176 13.74 15.00 -8.89
CA ILE A 176 12.93 16.23 -8.81
C ILE A 176 13.37 17.10 -7.61
N PRO A 177 13.52 16.60 -6.37
CA PRO A 177 14.02 17.39 -5.25
C PRO A 177 15.44 17.93 -5.46
N LEU A 178 16.35 17.12 -6.03
CA LEU A 178 17.71 17.58 -6.36
C LEU A 178 17.69 18.66 -7.44
N PHE A 179 16.84 18.51 -8.45
CA PHE A 179 16.68 19.50 -9.51
C PHE A 179 16.05 20.79 -8.97
N HIS A 180 15.07 20.71 -8.07
CA HIS A 180 14.51 21.89 -7.39
C HIS A 180 15.54 22.58 -6.50
N LYS A 181 16.37 21.81 -5.78
CA LYS A 181 17.44 22.36 -4.95
C LYS A 181 18.55 23.00 -5.79
N TRP A 182 18.82 22.50 -6.99
CA TRP A 182 19.92 22.94 -7.84
C TRP A 182 19.51 24.04 -8.85
N LEU A 183 18.29 24.01 -9.39
CA LEU A 183 17.80 24.97 -10.40
C LEU A 183 16.65 25.88 -9.91
N GLY A 184 15.99 25.54 -8.80
CA GLY A 184 14.59 25.94 -8.57
C GLY A 184 14.31 26.77 -7.32
N TYR A 185 15.01 27.88 -7.08
CA TYR A 185 14.56 28.90 -6.12
C TYR A 185 13.63 29.98 -6.73
N ARG A 186 13.36 29.96 -8.05
CA ARG A 186 12.76 31.14 -8.73
C ARG A 186 11.37 30.99 -9.35
N ASN A 187 10.73 29.82 -9.33
CA ASN A 187 9.48 29.66 -10.08
C ASN A 187 8.24 29.44 -9.20
N THR A 188 7.83 30.47 -8.45
CA THR A 188 6.67 30.51 -7.54
C THR A 188 5.28 30.38 -8.23
N ALA A 189 5.22 30.20 -9.56
CA ALA A 189 3.98 30.26 -10.33
C ALA A 189 3.04 29.04 -10.20
N ARG A 190 3.40 28.00 -9.42
CA ARG A 190 2.58 26.78 -9.23
C ARG A 190 2.28 26.46 -7.77
N LYS A 191 2.48 27.44 -6.89
CA LYS A 191 2.12 27.32 -5.48
C LYS A 191 0.67 27.79 -5.35
N ASP A 192 -0.24 26.87 -5.03
CA ASP A 192 -1.56 27.31 -4.59
C ASP A 192 -1.37 28.04 -3.25
N ILE A 193 -1.86 29.27 -3.17
CA ILE A 193 -1.56 30.19 -2.06
C ILE A 193 -2.29 29.73 -0.79
N GLU A 194 -3.44 29.05 -0.93
CA GLU A 194 -4.24 28.54 0.20
C GLU A 194 -3.79 27.17 0.71
N ALA A 195 -3.32 26.28 -0.17
CA ALA A 195 -2.87 24.93 0.21
C ALA A 195 -1.34 24.86 0.43
N GLY A 196 -0.56 25.80 -0.12
CA GLY A 196 0.91 25.78 -0.05
C GLY A 196 1.57 24.62 -0.81
N VAL A 197 0.79 23.83 -1.56
CA VAL A 197 1.23 22.62 -2.25
C VAL A 197 1.58 22.92 -3.71
N TRP A 198 2.60 22.24 -4.23
CA TRP A 198 2.96 22.27 -5.65
C TRP A 198 2.13 21.23 -6.40
N TYR A 199 1.25 21.69 -7.30
CA TYR A 199 0.53 20.77 -8.19
C TYR A 199 1.46 20.29 -9.31
N TYR A 200 2.04 19.10 -9.15
CA TYR A 200 2.70 18.41 -10.25
C TYR A 200 1.66 17.64 -11.05
N ASP A 201 1.60 17.91 -12.36
CA ASP A 201 0.80 17.12 -13.29
C ASP A 201 1.43 15.73 -13.43
N ASN A 202 0.97 14.82 -12.56
CA ASN A 202 1.50 13.47 -12.44
C ASN A 202 1.35 12.65 -13.73
N GLN A 203 0.37 12.98 -14.57
CA GLN A 203 0.20 12.31 -15.87
C GLN A 203 1.32 12.68 -16.83
N ARG A 204 1.67 13.96 -16.95
CA ARG A 204 2.76 14.40 -17.84
C ARG A 204 4.09 13.82 -17.43
N ILE A 205 4.40 13.82 -16.14
CA ILE A 205 5.66 13.28 -15.63
C ILE A 205 5.72 11.77 -15.88
N ARG A 206 4.63 11.03 -15.62
CA ARG A 206 4.55 9.59 -15.91
C ARG A 206 4.74 9.27 -17.40
N SER A 207 4.14 10.06 -18.29
CA SER A 207 4.34 9.90 -19.74
C SER A 207 5.79 10.19 -20.14
N TRP A 208 6.41 11.22 -19.58
CA TRP A 208 7.81 11.56 -19.85
C TRP A 208 8.78 10.50 -19.34
N THR A 209 8.63 10.04 -18.10
CA THR A 209 9.48 8.97 -17.55
C THR A 209 9.32 7.68 -18.33
N TYR A 210 8.11 7.37 -18.80
CA TYR A 210 7.87 6.24 -19.70
C TYR A 210 8.63 6.38 -21.02
N VAL A 211 8.54 7.53 -21.70
CA VAL A 211 9.28 7.77 -22.95
C VAL A 211 10.78 7.69 -22.74
N VAL A 212 11.31 8.31 -21.69
CA VAL A 212 12.74 8.24 -21.34
C VAL A 212 13.17 6.80 -21.05
N SER A 213 12.34 6.03 -20.35
CA SER A 213 12.62 4.62 -20.09
C SER A 213 12.68 3.79 -21.37
N LEU A 214 11.77 4.04 -22.31
CA LEU A 214 11.75 3.37 -23.61
C LEU A 214 13.00 3.70 -24.43
N LEU A 215 13.40 4.97 -24.44
CA LEU A 215 14.62 5.41 -25.13
C LEU A 215 15.87 4.77 -24.53
N ILE A 216 16.01 4.76 -23.20
CA ILE A 216 17.16 4.14 -22.53
C ILE A 216 17.20 2.64 -22.78
N SER A 217 16.06 1.94 -22.67
CA SER A 217 15.97 0.50 -22.95
C SER A 217 16.30 0.14 -24.39
N ALA A 218 15.99 1.01 -25.36
CA ALA A 218 16.33 0.80 -26.77
C ALA A 218 17.78 1.17 -27.12
N LEU A 219 18.29 2.26 -26.54
CA LEU A 219 19.64 2.77 -26.83
C LEU A 219 20.71 1.91 -26.18
N LEU A 220 20.48 1.38 -24.98
CA LEU A 220 21.51 0.66 -24.21
C LEU A 220 22.03 -0.60 -24.93
N PRO A 221 21.18 -1.45 -25.54
CA PRO A 221 21.65 -2.53 -26.40
C PRO A 221 22.45 -2.04 -27.62
N ALA A 222 21.98 -0.97 -28.27
CA ALA A 222 22.63 -0.41 -29.46
C ALA A 222 24.02 0.16 -29.15
N THR A 223 24.15 0.94 -28.06
CA THR A 223 25.45 1.50 -27.63
C THR A 223 26.43 0.39 -27.22
N SER A 224 25.94 -0.72 -26.68
CA SER A 224 26.77 -1.87 -26.36
C SER A 224 27.41 -2.50 -27.59
N VAL A 225 26.64 -2.70 -28.67
CA VAL A 225 27.15 -3.26 -29.93
C VAL A 225 28.19 -2.33 -30.55
N VAL A 226 27.92 -1.02 -30.56
CA VAL A 226 28.86 -0.02 -31.08
C VAL A 226 30.15 0.01 -30.24
N ALA A 227 30.06 -0.05 -28.91
CA ALA A 227 31.23 -0.08 -28.03
C ALA A 227 32.10 -1.33 -28.29
N LEU A 228 31.49 -2.49 -28.54
CA LEU A 228 32.21 -3.74 -28.84
C LEU A 228 32.93 -3.70 -30.20
N TYR A 229 32.47 -2.88 -31.14
CA TYR A 229 33.13 -2.70 -32.43
C TYR A 229 34.48 -2.00 -32.31
N PHE A 230 34.60 -1.01 -31.43
CA PHE A 230 35.84 -0.22 -31.29
C PHE A 230 36.94 -0.90 -30.46
N ILE A 231 36.60 -1.92 -29.68
CA ILE A 231 37.55 -2.59 -28.80
C ILE A 231 38.24 -3.72 -29.57
N GLN A 232 39.56 -3.70 -29.68
CA GLN A 232 40.31 -4.76 -30.38
C GLN A 232 40.70 -5.93 -29.44
N GLN A 233 40.97 -5.65 -28.16
CA GLN A 233 41.42 -6.66 -27.21
C GLN A 233 40.28 -7.59 -26.77
N THR A 234 40.44 -8.90 -26.98
CA THR A 234 39.43 -9.91 -26.65
C THR A 234 39.06 -9.92 -25.16
N ALA A 235 40.03 -9.78 -24.26
CA ALA A 235 39.77 -9.73 -22.82
C ALA A 235 38.93 -8.49 -22.43
N ALA A 236 39.22 -7.32 -23.04
CA ALA A 236 38.46 -6.10 -22.80
C ALA A 236 37.02 -6.20 -23.31
N LYS A 237 36.77 -6.91 -24.44
CA LYS A 237 35.41 -7.17 -24.94
C LYS A 237 34.56 -7.93 -23.93
N PHE A 238 35.09 -8.98 -23.29
CA PHE A 238 34.36 -9.75 -22.28
C PHE A 238 34.01 -8.91 -21.03
N ILE A 239 34.92 -8.04 -20.58
CA ILE A 239 34.66 -7.13 -19.46
C ILE A 239 33.51 -6.17 -19.81
N VAL A 240 33.52 -5.60 -21.02
CA VAL A 240 32.48 -4.68 -21.47
C VAL A 240 31.12 -5.37 -21.62
N ILE A 241 31.08 -6.60 -22.14
CA ILE A 241 29.86 -7.44 -22.18
C ILE A 241 29.27 -7.62 -20.78
N PHE A 242 30.11 -8.01 -19.81
CA PHE A 242 29.67 -8.21 -18.44
C PHE A 242 29.10 -6.93 -17.82
N VAL A 243 29.81 -5.81 -17.95
CA VAL A 243 29.37 -4.51 -17.43
C VAL A 243 28.03 -4.09 -18.07
N TYR A 244 27.91 -4.17 -19.39
CA TYR A 244 26.66 -3.83 -20.08
C TYR A 244 25.49 -4.73 -19.68
N ASN A 245 25.73 -6.02 -19.44
CA ASN A 245 24.68 -6.93 -18.98
C ASN A 245 24.18 -6.56 -17.58
N VAL A 246 25.09 -6.27 -16.65
CA VAL A 246 24.73 -5.81 -15.30
C VAL A 246 23.94 -4.50 -15.37
N ILE A 247 24.39 -3.52 -16.15
CA ILE A 247 23.67 -2.25 -16.32
C ILE A 247 22.29 -2.50 -16.96
N PHE A 248 22.19 -3.35 -17.99
CA PHE A 248 20.92 -3.69 -18.64
C PHE A 248 19.92 -4.28 -17.65
N VAL A 249 20.33 -5.25 -16.83
CA VAL A 249 19.47 -5.87 -15.80
C VAL A 249 19.04 -4.84 -14.75
N LEU A 250 19.95 -3.97 -14.31
CA LEU A 250 19.62 -2.90 -13.36
C LEU A 250 18.60 -1.92 -13.96
N VAL A 251 18.82 -1.47 -15.19
CA VAL A 251 17.92 -0.56 -15.91
C VAL A 251 16.54 -1.21 -16.09
N MET A 252 16.47 -2.43 -16.62
CA MET A 252 15.21 -3.17 -16.79
C MET A 252 14.48 -3.40 -15.46
N GLY A 253 15.21 -3.75 -14.39
CA GLY A 253 14.63 -3.99 -13.07
C GLY A 253 14.12 -2.73 -12.36
N LEU A 254 14.63 -1.56 -12.74
CA LEU A 254 14.18 -0.25 -12.26
C LEU A 254 13.06 0.33 -13.13
N MET A 255 13.18 0.25 -14.46
CA MET A 255 12.30 0.94 -15.40
C MET A 255 11.06 0.15 -15.79
N VAL A 256 11.16 -1.17 -15.90
CA VAL A 256 10.08 -2.01 -16.44
C VAL A 256 9.40 -2.77 -15.31
N LYS A 257 8.06 -2.79 -15.30
CA LYS A 257 7.27 -3.74 -14.50
C LYS A 257 7.33 -5.15 -15.12
N ALA A 258 8.53 -5.69 -15.28
CA ALA A 258 8.78 -7.02 -15.80
C ALA A 258 8.86 -8.04 -14.65
N LYS A 259 8.34 -9.25 -14.88
CA LYS A 259 8.55 -10.38 -13.96
C LYS A 259 10.04 -10.72 -13.92
N ARG A 260 10.52 -11.25 -12.78
CA ARG A 260 11.93 -11.68 -12.65
C ARG A 260 12.35 -12.60 -13.80
N VAL A 261 11.46 -13.51 -14.20
CA VAL A 261 11.68 -14.46 -15.32
C VAL A 261 11.87 -13.73 -16.66
N GLU A 262 11.10 -12.69 -16.93
CA GLU A 262 11.20 -11.89 -18.17
C GLU A 262 12.55 -11.16 -18.21
N ILE A 263 12.98 -10.58 -17.09
CA ILE A 263 14.28 -9.89 -16.99
C ILE A 263 15.43 -10.88 -17.28
N PHE A 264 15.38 -12.08 -16.70
CA PHE A 264 16.41 -13.11 -16.97
C PHE A 264 16.41 -13.57 -18.43
N ALA A 265 15.23 -13.79 -19.02
CA ALA A 265 15.11 -14.19 -20.41
C ALA A 265 15.69 -13.11 -21.35
N THR A 266 15.34 -11.84 -21.14
CA THR A 266 15.87 -10.74 -21.96
C THR A 266 17.38 -10.55 -21.75
N ALA A 267 17.88 -10.69 -20.53
CA ALA A 267 19.32 -10.60 -20.24
C ALA A 267 20.13 -11.74 -20.89
N ALA A 268 19.59 -12.96 -20.90
CA ALA A 268 20.20 -14.10 -21.58
C ALA A 268 20.21 -13.90 -23.11
N ALA A 269 19.10 -13.44 -23.68
CA ALA A 269 19.02 -13.12 -25.11
C ALA A 269 20.01 -12.02 -25.50
N PHE A 270 20.12 -10.97 -24.69
CA PHE A 270 21.08 -9.88 -24.91
C PHE A 270 22.54 -10.38 -24.83
N ALA A 271 22.88 -11.19 -23.84
CA ALA A 271 24.19 -11.81 -23.72
C ALA A 271 24.52 -12.68 -24.95
N ALA A 272 23.57 -13.50 -25.39
CA ALA A 272 23.74 -14.36 -26.56
C ALA A 272 24.05 -13.55 -27.82
N ILE A 273 23.34 -12.44 -28.05
CA ILE A 273 23.59 -11.54 -29.19
C ILE A 273 25.00 -10.92 -29.13
N GLN A 274 25.45 -10.50 -27.96
CA GLN A 274 26.80 -9.93 -27.81
C GLN A 274 27.89 -10.98 -28.07
N VAL A 275 27.70 -12.20 -27.58
CA VAL A 275 28.64 -13.32 -27.80
C VAL A 275 28.66 -13.74 -29.27
N THR A 276 27.52 -13.81 -29.95
CA THR A 276 27.49 -14.15 -31.38
C THR A 276 28.23 -13.10 -32.21
N ILE A 277 28.02 -11.81 -31.95
CA ILE A 277 28.74 -10.71 -32.62
C ILE A 277 30.26 -10.81 -32.37
N LEU A 278 30.67 -11.16 -31.15
CA LEU A 278 32.08 -11.39 -30.82
C LEU A 278 32.67 -12.55 -31.64
N THR A 279 31.93 -13.65 -31.79
CA THR A 279 32.39 -14.81 -32.57
C THR A 279 32.43 -14.54 -34.07
N SER A 280 31.47 -13.81 -34.63
CA SER A 280 31.45 -13.49 -36.07
C SER A 280 32.52 -12.47 -36.45
N GLY A 281 32.81 -11.49 -35.59
CA GLY A 281 33.85 -10.48 -35.86
C GLY A 281 35.29 -11.01 -35.77
N ASN A 282 35.51 -12.13 -35.09
CA ASN A 282 36.82 -12.80 -35.01
C ASN A 282 37.05 -13.82 -36.15
N GLY A 283 36.04 -14.10 -36.98
CA GLY A 283 36.13 -15.06 -38.10
C GLY A 283 36.59 -14.46 -39.43
N SER A 284 36.91 -13.15 -39.47
CA SER A 284 37.35 -12.41 -40.65
C SER A 284 38.75 -11.81 -40.49
N SER A 285 39.69 -12.55 -39.89
CA SER A 285 41.10 -12.18 -39.79
C SER A 285 41.99 -13.37 -40.09
#